data_AF-A0A1H6PVY2-F1
#
_entry.id   AF-A0A1H6PVY2-F1
#
_cell.length_a   1.000
_cell.length_b   1.000
_cell.length_c   1.000
_cell.angle_alpha   90.00
_cell.angle_beta   90.00
_cell.angle_gamma   90.00
#
_symmetry.space_group_name_H-M   'P 1'
#
loop_
_entity.id
_entity.type
_entity.pdbx_description
1 polymer ?
#
loop_
_entity_poly.entity_id
_entity_poly.type
_entity_poly.pdbx_seq_one_letter_code
_entity_poly.pdbx_strand_id
1 'polypeptide(L)'
;MPQAGLKKREKTSKVKKPTGKIAPKRAAPRKIAPRRKSAQRDVEIAKKHQAALTATTEKLLASRVGHLEILKGNRREIEKKNKEDEEKKKKKAANAQPK
;
A
#
# COMPACT_ATOMS: atom_id res chain seq x y z
N MET A 1 73.27 -28.03 -11.20
CA MET A 1 72.36 -26.86 -11.05
C MET A 1 71.17 -27.29 -10.20
N PRO A 2 70.97 -26.76 -8.97
CA PRO A 2 69.80 -27.11 -8.16
C PRO A 2 68.52 -26.50 -8.75
N GLN A 3 67.48 -27.32 -8.96
CA GLN A 3 66.18 -26.84 -9.46
C GLN A 3 65.42 -26.12 -8.36
N ALA A 4 64.92 -24.91 -8.67
CA ALA A 4 64.14 -24.08 -7.77
C ALA A 4 62.82 -24.76 -7.35
N GLY A 5 62.47 -24.66 -6.07
CA GLY A 5 61.27 -25.29 -5.49
C GLY A 5 59.97 -24.79 -6.10
N LEU A 6 59.05 -25.71 -6.41
CA LEU A 6 57.73 -25.39 -6.96
C LEU A 6 56.92 -24.52 -5.98
N LYS A 7 56.48 -23.36 -6.45
CA LYS A 7 55.54 -22.49 -5.70
C LYS A 7 54.21 -23.22 -5.47
N LYS A 8 53.81 -23.33 -4.21
CA LYS A 8 52.53 -23.92 -3.80
C LYS A 8 51.40 -22.99 -4.29
N ARG A 9 50.53 -23.49 -5.16
CA ARG A 9 49.36 -22.74 -5.65
C ARG A 9 48.45 -22.41 -4.46
N GLU A 10 48.11 -21.13 -4.31
CA GLU A 10 47.15 -20.69 -3.31
C GLU A 10 45.80 -21.36 -3.54
N LYS A 11 45.21 -21.88 -2.47
CA LYS A 11 43.89 -22.52 -2.52
C LYS A 11 42.88 -21.46 -2.95
N THR A 12 42.17 -21.72 -4.04
CA THR A 12 41.05 -20.89 -4.49
C THR A 12 40.09 -20.68 -3.31
N SER A 13 39.77 -19.41 -3.04
CA SER A 13 38.85 -19.06 -1.97
C SER A 13 37.51 -19.76 -2.22
N LYS A 14 37.09 -20.58 -1.26
CA LYS A 14 35.81 -21.30 -1.34
C LYS A 14 34.70 -20.26 -1.37
N VAL A 15 33.99 -20.17 -2.51
CA VAL A 15 32.82 -19.28 -2.64
C VAL A 15 31.80 -19.68 -1.56
N LYS A 16 31.72 -18.89 -0.48
CA LYS A 16 30.69 -19.06 0.54
C LYS A 16 29.36 -18.67 -0.12
N LYS A 17 28.40 -19.61 -0.20
CA LYS A 17 27.02 -19.30 -0.57
C LYS A 17 26.55 -18.13 0.31
N PRO A 18 25.85 -17.10 -0.22
CA PRO A 18 25.45 -15.96 0.59
C PRO A 18 24.46 -16.41 1.67
N THR A 19 24.96 -16.59 2.89
CA THR A 19 24.24 -16.99 4.11
C THR A 19 23.39 -15.84 4.67
N GLY A 20 22.73 -15.07 3.81
CA GLY A 20 22.02 -13.85 4.19
C GLY A 20 20.69 -13.59 3.47
N LYS A 21 20.32 -14.43 2.49
CA LYS A 21 18.97 -14.37 1.91
C LYS A 21 18.10 -15.35 2.68
N ILE A 22 17.24 -14.83 3.55
CA ILE A 22 16.15 -15.61 4.17
C ILE A 22 15.42 -16.27 3.01
N ALA A 23 15.59 -17.58 2.84
CA ALA A 23 14.82 -18.32 1.87
C ALA A 23 13.33 -18.05 2.18
N PRO A 24 12.51 -17.71 1.18
CA PRO A 24 11.09 -17.48 1.43
C PRO A 24 10.53 -18.69 2.19
N LYS A 25 9.75 -18.43 3.25
CA LYS A 25 9.10 -19.49 4.04
C LYS A 25 8.40 -20.44 3.07
N ARG A 26 8.35 -21.75 3.38
CA ARG A 26 7.74 -22.75 2.49
C ARG A 26 6.31 -22.39 2.04
N ALA A 27 5.55 -21.73 2.90
CA ALA A 27 4.18 -21.26 2.64
C ALA A 27 4.09 -19.89 1.93
N ALA A 28 5.22 -19.20 1.68
CA ALA A 28 5.20 -17.92 1.01
C ALA A 28 4.94 -18.11 -0.50
N PRO A 29 4.11 -17.26 -1.12
CA PRO A 29 3.83 -17.33 -2.53
C PRO A 29 5.12 -17.11 -3.34
N ARG A 30 5.39 -18.01 -4.30
CA ARG A 30 6.56 -17.90 -5.17
C ARG A 30 6.32 -16.81 -6.20
N LYS A 31 7.11 -15.74 -6.16
CA LYS A 31 7.13 -14.73 -7.22
C LYS A 31 7.94 -15.28 -8.40
N ILE A 32 7.24 -15.73 -9.44
CA ILE A 32 7.86 -16.21 -10.68
C ILE A 32 7.76 -15.10 -11.72
N ALA A 33 8.90 -14.60 -12.18
CA ALA A 33 8.92 -13.59 -13.23
C ALA A 33 8.50 -14.20 -14.59
N PRO A 34 7.73 -13.47 -15.41
CA PRO A 34 7.40 -13.92 -16.76
C PRO A 34 8.68 -14.02 -17.61
N ARG A 35 8.92 -15.22 -18.16
CA ARG A 35 10.10 -15.53 -18.97
C ARG A 35 9.90 -15.28 -20.47
N ARG A 36 8.66 -15.42 -20.95
CA ARG A 36 8.31 -15.26 -22.37
C ARG A 36 8.04 -13.78 -22.67
N LYS A 37 8.48 -13.31 -23.84
CA LYS A 37 8.26 -11.92 -24.28
C LYS A 37 6.79 -11.54 -24.36
N SER A 38 5.90 -12.46 -24.77
CA SER A 38 4.44 -12.22 -24.75
C SER A 38 3.92 -11.97 -23.34
N ALA A 39 4.24 -12.88 -22.41
CA ALA A 39 3.82 -12.76 -21.00
C ALA A 39 4.36 -11.49 -20.31
N GLN A 40 5.53 -10.98 -20.71
CA GLN A 40 6.03 -9.71 -20.21
C GLN A 40 5.13 -8.53 -20.63
N ARG A 41 4.71 -8.51 -21.90
CA ARG A 41 3.78 -7.50 -22.42
C ARG A 41 2.42 -7.58 -21.73
N ASP A 42 1.89 -8.77 -21.51
CA ASP A 42 0.61 -8.96 -20.82
C ASP A 42 0.67 -8.40 -19.39
N VAL A 43 1.78 -8.61 -18.68
CA VAL A 43 1.99 -8.05 -17.34
C VAL A 43 2.09 -6.51 -17.38
N GLU A 44 2.75 -5.94 -18.38
CA GLU A 44 2.82 -4.47 -18.54
C GLU A 44 1.44 -3.87 -18.83
N ILE A 45 0.67 -4.52 -19.71
CA ILE A 45 -0.70 -4.14 -20.05
C ILE A 45 -1.57 -4.19 -18.79
N ALA A 46 -1.53 -5.29 -18.03
CA ALA A 46 -2.28 -5.44 -16.80
C ALA A 46 -1.96 -4.33 -15.78
N LYS A 47 -0.67 -3.99 -15.60
CA LYS A 47 -0.25 -2.90 -14.71
C LYS A 47 -0.81 -1.55 -15.14
N LYS A 48 -0.75 -1.23 -16.44
CA LYS A 48 -1.27 0.03 -16.98
C LYS A 48 -2.78 0.15 -16.77
N HIS A 49 -3.54 -0.91 -17.03
CA HIS A 49 -4.99 -0.92 -16.81
C HIS A 49 -5.37 -0.82 -15.34
N GLN A 50 -4.64 -1.51 -14.45
CA GLN A 50 -4.86 -1.39 -13.00
C GLN A 50 -4.64 0.04 -12.53
N ALA A 51 -3.54 0.68 -12.94
CA ALA A 51 -3.25 2.07 -12.57
C ALA A 51 -4.30 3.06 -13.13
N ALA A 52 -4.79 2.84 -14.36
CA ALA A 52 -5.83 3.67 -14.94
C ALA A 52 -7.19 3.49 -14.23
N LEU A 53 -7.54 2.25 -13.87
CA LEU A 53 -8.75 1.95 -13.11
C LEU A 53 -8.70 2.59 -11.73
N THR A 54 -7.58 2.47 -10.99
CA THR A 54 -7.46 3.10 -9.67
C THR A 54 -7.59 4.62 -9.77
N ALA A 55 -6.88 5.25 -10.71
CA ALA A 55 -6.95 6.72 -10.90
C ALA A 55 -8.37 7.21 -11.25
N THR A 56 -9.10 6.50 -12.10
CA THR A 56 -10.49 6.87 -12.44
C THR A 56 -11.44 6.67 -11.26
N THR A 57 -11.28 5.59 -10.50
CA THR A 57 -12.08 5.36 -9.28
C THR A 57 -11.80 6.39 -8.19
N GLU A 58 -10.53 6.77 -7.98
CA GLU A 58 -10.15 7.83 -7.05
C GLU A 58 -10.75 9.17 -7.45
N LYS A 59 -10.70 9.51 -8.75
CA LYS A 59 -11.33 10.73 -9.27
C LYS A 59 -12.86 10.75 -9.06
N LEU A 60 -13.53 9.61 -9.29
CA LEU A 60 -14.98 9.48 -9.09
C LEU A 60 -15.35 9.61 -7.61
N LEU A 61 -14.60 8.96 -6.72
CA LEU A 61 -14.81 9.09 -5.28
C LEU A 61 -14.58 10.54 -4.83
N ALA A 62 -13.51 11.18 -5.29
CA ALA A 62 -13.22 12.57 -4.97
C ALA A 62 -14.30 13.53 -5.48
N SER A 63 -14.78 13.37 -6.72
CA SER A 63 -15.85 14.22 -7.25
C SER A 63 -17.16 14.03 -6.50
N ARG A 64 -17.49 12.80 -6.12
CA ARG A 64 -18.66 12.49 -5.31
C ARG A 64 -18.54 13.09 -3.90
N VAL A 65 -17.40 12.93 -3.25
CA VAL A 65 -17.15 13.51 -1.91
C VAL A 65 -17.18 15.04 -1.97
N GLY A 66 -16.50 15.67 -2.93
CA GLY A 66 -16.52 17.13 -3.09
C GLY A 66 -17.91 17.67 -3.40
N HIS A 67 -18.70 16.98 -4.23
CA HIS A 67 -20.10 17.37 -4.44
C HIS A 67 -20.96 17.20 -3.18
N LEU A 68 -20.72 16.14 -2.38
CA LEU A 68 -21.39 15.95 -1.10
C LEU A 68 -21.00 17.01 -0.06
N GLU A 69 -19.76 17.49 -0.07
CA GLU A 69 -19.32 18.61 0.77
C GLU A 69 -20.07 19.90 0.42
N ILE A 70 -20.36 20.14 -0.87
CA ILE A 70 -21.18 21.28 -1.29
C ILE A 70 -22.64 21.12 -0.85
N LEU A 71 -23.22 19.93 -0.99
CA LEU A 71 -24.63 19.69 -0.67
C LEU A 71 -24.91 19.62 0.83
N LYS A 72 -24.07 18.92 1.59
CA LYS A 72 -24.29 18.62 3.02
C LYS A 72 -23.37 19.42 3.96
N GLY A 73 -22.31 20.03 3.44
CA GLY A 73 -21.25 20.67 4.24
C GLY A 73 -20.09 19.71 4.56
N ASN A 74 -18.98 20.27 5.02
CA ASN A 74 -17.82 19.48 5.42
C ASN A 74 -18.12 18.62 6.66
N ARG A 75 -17.46 17.46 6.79
CA ARG A 75 -17.63 16.56 7.95
C ARG A 75 -17.48 17.28 9.30
N ARG A 76 -16.50 18.17 9.41
CA ARG A 76 -16.25 18.95 10.63
C ARG A 76 -17.38 19.92 10.97
N GLU A 77 -18.03 20.48 9.95
CA GLU A 77 -19.16 21.39 10.14
C GLU A 77 -20.42 20.63 10.53
N ILE A 78 -20.66 19.48 9.90
CA ILE A 78 -21.78 18.58 10.24
C ILE A 78 -21.65 18.10 11.69
N GLU A 79 -20.47 17.65 12.10
CA GLU A 79 -20.22 17.18 13.47
C GLU A 79 -20.40 18.31 14.51
N LYS A 80 -19.99 19.54 14.19
CA LYS A 80 -20.21 20.71 15.05
C LYS A 80 -21.70 21.05 15.17
N LYS A 81 -22.42 21.15 14.05
CA LYS A 81 -23.87 21.40 14.03
C LYS A 81 -24.63 20.36 14.84
N ASN A 82 -24.31 19.07 14.67
CA ASN A 82 -24.95 17.99 15.41
C ASN A 82 -24.74 18.11 16.93
N LYS A 83 -23.52 18.46 17.38
CA LYS A 83 -23.23 18.70 18.80
C LYS A 83 -24.01 19.89 19.34
N GLU A 84 -24.03 21.00 18.60
CA GLU A 84 -24.81 22.19 18.98
C GLU A 84 -26.32 21.90 19.06
N ASP A 85 -26.84 21.11 18.12
CA ASP A 85 -28.26 20.73 18.10
C ASP A 85 -28.61 19.74 19.23
N GLU A 86 -27.70 18.83 19.60
CA GLU A 86 -27.84 17.97 20.78
C GLU A 86 -27.82 18.78 22.09
N GLU A 87 -26.93 19.75 22.22
CA GLU A 87 -26.88 20.64 23.39
C GLU A 87 -28.14 21.50 23.50
N LYS A 88 -28.64 22.03 22.38
CA LYS A 88 -29.91 22.78 22.34
C LYS A 88 -31.09 21.91 22.71
N LYS A 89 -31.13 20.65 22.26
CA LYS A 89 -32.18 19.67 22.64
C LYS A 89 -32.13 19.34 24.13
N LYS A 90 -30.96 19.10 24.70
CA LYS A 90 -30.78 18.85 26.15
C LYS A 90 -31.22 20.04 27.00
N LYS A 91 -30.85 21.27 26.60
CA LYS A 91 -31.28 22.50 27.28
C LYS A 91 -32.80 22.72 27.21
N LYS A 92 -33.42 22.45 26.04
CA LYS A 92 -34.89 22.52 25.90
C LYS A 92 -35.61 21.45 26.72
N ALA A 93 -35.09 20.22 26.78
CA ALA A 93 -35.67 19.15 27.58
C ALA A 93 -35.55 19.42 29.10
N ALA A 94 -34.45 20.02 29.56
CA ALA A 94 -34.28 20.45 30.95
C ALA A 94 -35.24 21.59 31.34
N ASN A 95 -35.55 22.49 30.40
CA ASN A 95 -36.47 23.62 30.62
C ASN A 95 -37.96 23.25 30.48
N ALA A 96 -38.27 22.06 29.96
CA ALA A 96 -39.63 21.57 29.75
C ALA A 96 -40.12 20.63 30.88
N GLN A 97 -39.31 20.39 31.91
CA GLN A 97 -39.74 19.67 33.11
C GLN A 97 -40.66 20.60 33.94
N PRO A 98 -41.95 20.27 34.11
CA PRO A 98 -42.86 21.09 34.91
C PRO A 98 -42.46 21.03 36.40
N LYS A 99 -42.61 22.16 37.09
CA LYS A 99 -42.43 22.30 38.53
C LYS A 99 -43.38 21.39 39.31
#